data_AF-A0A821NVM7-F1
#
_entry.id   AF-A0A821NVM7-F1
#
_cell.length_a   1.000
_cell.length_b   1.000
_cell.length_c   1.000
_cell.angle_alpha   90.00
_cell.angle_beta   90.00
_cell.angle_gamma   90.00
#
_symmetry.space_group_name_H-M   'P 1'
#
loop_
_entity.id
_entity.type
_entity.pdbx_description
1 polymer ?
#
loop_
_entity_poly.entity_id
_entity_poly.type
_entity_poly.pdbx_seq_one_letter_code
_entity_poly.pdbx_strand_id
1 'polypeptide(L)'
;CHGIRNIRYSTIRSYLAAIRFYRLRAGFSDPFLDLHGYKIPQIEMILKGARRLDSLPTKQCKPITIEILNKLIGLLRCGIFSPYLDTLMQAALTTAFWGFFRSGELFPDKFSPRLHVTKADVQYDINYIIIHLKSSKTDIDRKGMNVRLFKNGSINCAVHALNCFTLLRNSNNHDSPFFLLPNGQ
;
A
#
# COMPACT_ATOMS: atom_id res chain seq x y z
N CYS A 1 -11.72 -36.74 16.57
CA CYS A 1 -11.00 -35.64 17.25
C CYS A 1 -10.69 -34.55 16.22
N HIS A 2 -11.10 -33.31 16.50
CA HIS A 2 -11.15 -32.19 15.56
C HIS A 2 -9.85 -31.93 14.80
N GLY A 3 -10.00 -31.63 13.50
CA GLY A 3 -8.91 -31.25 12.61
C GLY A 3 -8.13 -30.06 13.17
N ILE A 4 -6.82 -30.25 13.29
CA ILE A 4 -5.87 -29.24 13.76
C ILE A 4 -5.94 -28.07 12.77
N ARG A 5 -6.59 -26.96 13.17
CA ARG A 5 -6.53 -25.71 12.42
C ARG A 5 -5.06 -25.32 12.30
N ASN A 6 -4.56 -25.26 11.08
CA ASN A 6 -3.19 -24.85 10.77
C ASN A 6 -3.11 -23.31 10.89
N ILE A 7 -3.08 -22.81 12.11
CA ILE A 7 -3.07 -21.37 12.42
C ILE A 7 -1.61 -20.89 12.45
N ARG A 8 -1.30 -19.85 11.67
CA ARG A 8 0.03 -19.22 11.69
C ARG A 8 0.35 -18.62 13.06
N TYR A 9 1.62 -18.67 13.43
CA TYR A 9 2.18 -18.05 14.63
C TYR A 9 1.80 -16.56 14.72
N SER A 10 1.81 -15.84 13.60
CA SER A 10 1.42 -14.42 13.56
C SER A 10 -0.04 -14.19 13.98
N THR A 11 -0.93 -15.11 13.64
CA THR A 11 -2.35 -15.08 14.03
C THR A 11 -2.50 -15.41 15.52
N ILE A 12 -1.82 -16.46 16.01
CA ILE A 12 -1.83 -16.82 17.44
C ILE A 12 -1.37 -15.64 18.30
N ARG A 13 -0.26 -14.98 17.90
CA ARG A 13 0.27 -13.80 18.58
C ARG A 13 -0.71 -12.63 18.56
N SER A 14 -1.36 -12.38 17.43
CA SER A 14 -2.37 -11.31 17.29
C SER A 14 -3.59 -11.54 18.17
N TYR A 15 -4.08 -12.78 18.27
CA TYR A 15 -5.22 -13.13 19.13
C TYR A 15 -4.88 -12.98 20.61
N LEU A 16 -3.71 -13.46 21.04
CA LEU A 16 -3.25 -13.27 22.41
C LEU A 16 -3.11 -11.79 22.77
N ALA A 17 -2.56 -10.97 21.86
CA ALA A 17 -2.48 -9.53 22.05
C ALA A 17 -3.87 -8.87 22.17
N ALA A 18 -4.84 -9.29 21.35
CA ALA A 18 -6.21 -8.80 21.40
C ALA A 18 -6.90 -9.18 22.72
N ILE A 19 -6.76 -10.42 23.20
CA ILE A 19 -7.30 -10.87 24.49
C ILE A 19 -6.70 -10.04 25.64
N ARG A 20 -5.38 -9.86 25.64
CA ARG A 20 -4.69 -9.03 26.64
C ARG A 20 -5.24 -7.60 26.63
N PHE A 21 -5.32 -6.98 25.45
CA PHE A 21 -5.83 -5.63 25.29
C PHE A 21 -7.28 -5.50 25.81
N TYR A 22 -8.15 -6.45 25.48
CA TYR A 22 -9.54 -6.45 25.93
C TYR A 22 -9.65 -6.55 27.46
N ARG A 23 -8.89 -7.45 28.10
CA ARG A 23 -8.90 -7.61 29.57
C ARG A 23 -8.37 -6.38 30.28
N LEU A 24 -7.25 -5.82 29.80
CA LEU A 24 -6.67 -4.60 30.36
C LEU A 24 -7.64 -3.41 30.22
N ARG A 25 -8.29 -3.26 29.06
CA ARG A 25 -9.28 -2.21 28.83
C ARG A 25 -10.51 -2.34 29.74
N ALA A 26 -10.90 -3.57 30.09
CA ALA A 26 -11.98 -3.86 31.03
C ALA A 26 -11.54 -3.77 32.51
N GLY A 27 -10.30 -3.36 32.79
CA GLY A 27 -9.79 -3.16 34.16
C GLY A 27 -9.34 -4.46 34.86
N PHE A 28 -9.28 -5.59 34.15
CA PHE A 28 -8.76 -6.84 34.71
C PHE A 28 -7.22 -6.84 34.72
N SER A 29 -6.66 -7.67 35.60
CA SER A 29 -5.23 -7.96 35.63
C SER A 29 -4.75 -8.57 34.31
N ASP A 30 -3.48 -8.30 33.98
CA ASP A 30 -2.85 -8.77 32.75
C ASP A 30 -2.83 -10.32 32.73
N PRO A 31 -3.47 -10.97 31.73
CA PRO A 31 -3.49 -12.43 31.64
C PRO A 31 -2.11 -13.07 31.44
N PHE A 32 -1.08 -12.28 31.14
CA PHE A 32 0.28 -12.76 30.93
C PHE A 32 1.20 -12.58 32.14
N LEU A 33 0.66 -12.01 33.22
CA LEU A 33 1.37 -11.85 34.49
C LEU A 33 0.77 -12.78 35.54
N ASP A 34 1.62 -13.27 36.43
CA ASP A 34 1.19 -13.94 37.65
C ASP A 34 0.66 -12.93 38.69
N LEU A 35 0.24 -13.45 39.85
CA LEU A 35 -0.29 -12.63 40.95
C LEU A 35 0.73 -11.63 41.51
N HIS A 36 2.02 -11.82 41.23
CA HIS A 36 3.12 -10.98 41.67
C HIS A 36 3.62 -10.02 40.58
N GLY A 37 2.97 -10.02 39.41
CA GLY A 37 3.33 -9.16 38.28
C GLY A 37 4.49 -9.68 37.42
N TYR A 38 4.94 -10.93 37.61
CA TYR A 38 5.95 -11.55 36.77
C TYR A 38 5.34 -12.22 35.55
N LYS A 39 6.06 -12.23 34.43
CA LYS A 39 5.60 -12.90 33.20
C LYS A 39 5.48 -14.41 33.41
N ILE A 40 4.39 -14.98 32.91
CA ILE A 40 4.12 -16.42 32.93
C ILE A 40 4.99 -17.12 31.86
N PRO A 41 6.03 -17.92 32.24
CA PRO A 41 6.99 -18.49 31.29
C PRO A 41 6.36 -19.46 30.29
N GLN A 42 5.27 -20.13 30.67
CA GLN A 42 4.56 -21.12 29.86
C GLN A 42 4.04 -20.50 28.56
N ILE A 43 3.54 -19.28 28.61
CA ILE A 43 3.02 -18.57 27.43
C ILE A 43 4.16 -18.27 26.46
N GLU A 44 5.31 -17.83 26.96
CA GLU A 44 6.49 -17.60 26.11
C GLU A 44 7.01 -18.91 25.50
N MET A 45 7.01 -20.01 26.25
CA MET A 45 7.43 -21.32 25.73
C MET A 45 6.49 -21.84 24.64
N ILE A 46 5.18 -21.72 24.82
CA ILE A 46 4.18 -22.08 23.81
C ILE A 46 4.36 -21.24 22.55
N LEU A 47 4.56 -19.92 22.70
CA LEU A 47 4.82 -19.03 21.56
C LEU A 47 6.12 -19.38 20.83
N LYS A 48 7.19 -19.73 21.56
CA LYS A 48 8.45 -20.19 20.95
C LYS A 48 8.26 -21.50 20.20
N GLY A 49 7.52 -22.45 20.75
CA GLY A 49 7.17 -23.72 20.10
C GLY A 49 6.35 -23.50 18.82
N ALA A 50 5.28 -22.70 18.90
CA ALA A 50 4.46 -22.34 17.75
C ALA A 50 5.28 -21.64 16.65
N ARG A 51 6.21 -20.75 17.00
CA ARG A 51 7.10 -20.10 16.04
C ARG A 51 8.05 -21.07 15.34
N ARG A 52 8.54 -22.10 16.05
CA ARG A 52 9.39 -23.15 15.48
C ARG A 52 8.62 -24.06 14.53
N LEU A 53 7.34 -24.35 14.84
CA LEU A 53 6.47 -25.15 13.98
C LEU A 53 6.01 -24.38 12.73
N ASP A 54 5.83 -23.06 12.84
CA ASP A 54 5.39 -22.17 11.75
C ASP A 54 6.56 -21.59 10.94
N SER A 55 7.77 -22.15 11.03
CA SER A 55 8.97 -21.64 10.34
C SER A 55 8.97 -21.92 8.84
N LEU A 56 7.86 -21.67 8.16
CA LEU A 56 7.83 -21.55 6.72
C LEU A 56 8.56 -20.26 6.32
N PRO A 57 9.41 -20.28 5.27
CA PRO A 57 10.04 -19.08 4.79
C PRO A 57 8.96 -18.07 4.42
N THR A 58 8.94 -16.93 5.12
CA THR A 58 8.05 -15.84 4.77
C THR A 58 8.43 -15.38 3.36
N LYS A 59 7.49 -15.41 2.42
CA LYS A 59 7.71 -14.88 1.06
C LYS A 59 8.08 -13.40 1.20
N GLN A 60 9.36 -13.08 1.10
CA GLN A 60 9.83 -11.71 1.09
C GLN A 60 9.52 -11.13 -0.29
N CYS A 61 8.64 -10.13 -0.34
CA CYS A 61 8.48 -9.33 -1.55
C CYS A 61 9.78 -8.54 -1.77
N LYS A 62 10.45 -8.78 -2.89
CA LYS A 62 11.63 -7.99 -3.28
C LYS A 62 11.16 -6.63 -3.80
N PRO A 63 11.90 -5.54 -3.53
CA PRO A 63 11.57 -4.23 -4.08
C PRO A 63 11.64 -4.28 -5.61
N ILE A 64 10.77 -3.50 -6.27
CA ILE A 64 10.88 -3.27 -7.70
C ILE A 64 12.16 -2.46 -7.92
N THR A 65 13.05 -2.96 -8.77
CA THR A 65 14.26 -2.23 -9.19
C THR A 65 13.97 -1.42 -10.45
N ILE A 66 14.83 -0.44 -10.74
CA ILE A 66 14.70 0.38 -11.95
C ILE A 66 14.79 -0.45 -13.24
N GLU A 67 15.56 -1.55 -13.22
CA GLU A 67 15.67 -2.48 -14.35
C GLU A 67 14.36 -3.23 -14.62
N ILE A 68 13.70 -3.70 -13.54
CA ILE A 68 12.39 -4.36 -13.64
C ILE A 68 11.37 -3.36 -14.15
N LEU A 69 11.37 -2.13 -13.61
CA LEU A 69 10.49 -1.07 -14.08
C LEU A 69 10.67 -0.79 -15.57
N ASN A 70 11.91 -0.67 -16.04
CA ASN A 70 12.20 -0.42 -17.47
C ASN A 70 11.69 -1.56 -18.36
N LYS A 71 11.85 -2.81 -17.94
CA LYS A 71 11.31 -3.98 -18.66
C LYS A 71 9.78 -3.94 -18.73
N LEU A 72 9.11 -3.66 -17.61
CA LEU A 72 7.65 -3.54 -17.56
C LEU A 72 7.15 -2.43 -18.48
N ILE A 73 7.79 -1.26 -18.47
CA ILE A 73 7.39 -0.14 -19.35
C ILE A 73 7.65 -0.46 -20.81
N GLY A 74 8.78 -1.10 -21.13
CA GLY A 74 9.07 -1.55 -22.49
C GLY A 74 7.98 -2.49 -23.02
N LEU A 75 7.55 -3.44 -22.18
CA LEU A 75 6.45 -4.36 -22.49
C LEU A 75 5.12 -3.63 -22.71
N LEU A 76 4.74 -2.69 -21.83
CA LEU A 76 3.50 -1.92 -21.98
C LEU A 76 3.49 -1.08 -23.27
N ARG A 77 4.64 -0.52 -23.68
CA ARG A 77 4.76 0.23 -24.93
C ARG A 77 4.63 -0.63 -26.19
N CYS A 78 4.84 -1.95 -26.08
CA CYS A 78 4.56 -2.87 -27.18
C CYS A 78 3.06 -3.15 -27.39
N GLY A 79 2.19 -2.68 -26.50
CA GLY A 79 0.74 -2.84 -26.63
C GLY A 79 0.25 -4.24 -26.20
N ILE A 80 0.38 -4.57 -24.91
CA ILE A 80 0.01 -5.90 -24.39
C ILE A 80 -1.48 -5.98 -24.05
N PHE A 81 -2.07 -4.88 -23.59
CA PHE A 81 -3.48 -4.85 -23.21
C PHE A 81 -4.28 -3.98 -24.19
N SER A 82 -4.46 -2.70 -23.85
CA SER A 82 -5.12 -1.72 -24.70
C SER A 82 -4.40 -0.39 -24.55
N PRO A 83 -4.47 0.53 -25.54
CA PRO A 83 -3.73 1.80 -25.47
C PRO A 83 -4.01 2.59 -24.19
N TYR A 84 -5.26 2.57 -23.70
CA TYR A 84 -5.62 3.21 -22.44
C TYR A 84 -5.03 2.47 -21.23
N LEU A 85 -5.19 1.15 -21.14
CA LEU A 85 -4.71 0.35 -20.01
C LEU A 85 -3.18 0.38 -19.91
N ASP A 86 -2.49 0.25 -21.03
CA ASP A 86 -1.03 0.26 -21.09
C ASP A 86 -0.48 1.62 -20.63
N THR A 87 -1.10 2.71 -21.09
CA THR A 87 -0.71 4.07 -20.68
C THR A 87 -1.05 4.32 -19.20
N LEU A 88 -2.21 3.87 -18.72
CA LEU A 88 -2.59 3.94 -17.31
C LEU A 88 -1.59 3.17 -16.43
N MET A 89 -1.27 1.93 -16.78
CA MET A 89 -0.31 1.12 -16.01
C MET A 89 1.08 1.76 -16.03
N GLN A 90 1.53 2.28 -17.17
CA GLN A 90 2.82 2.97 -17.26
C GLN A 90 2.84 4.21 -16.34
N ALA A 91 1.80 5.05 -16.41
CA ALA A 91 1.68 6.23 -15.56
C ALA A 91 1.66 5.86 -14.07
N ALA A 92 0.91 4.82 -13.72
CA ALA A 92 0.75 4.44 -12.33
C ALA A 92 2.00 3.75 -11.74
N LEU A 93 2.67 2.88 -12.49
CA LEU A 93 3.93 2.25 -12.08
C LEU A 93 5.06 3.28 -11.91
N THR A 94 5.22 4.20 -12.85
CA THR A 94 6.25 5.25 -12.76
C THR A 94 5.97 6.22 -11.62
N THR A 95 4.70 6.59 -11.42
CA THR A 95 4.26 7.43 -10.29
C THR A 95 4.55 6.75 -8.96
N ALA A 96 4.14 5.49 -8.79
CA ALA A 96 4.37 4.73 -7.56
C ALA A 96 5.86 4.57 -7.26
N PHE A 97 6.68 4.28 -8.27
CA PHE A 97 8.11 4.09 -8.11
C PHE A 97 8.84 5.37 -7.72
N TRP A 98 8.65 6.46 -8.45
CA TRP A 98 9.36 7.72 -8.21
C TRP A 98 8.80 8.54 -7.05
N GLY A 99 7.50 8.40 -6.77
CA GLY A 99 6.83 9.06 -5.65
C GLY A 99 6.80 8.24 -4.37
N PHE A 100 7.29 7.00 -4.39
CA PHE A 100 7.27 6.06 -3.26
C PHE A 100 5.87 5.88 -2.65
N PHE A 101 4.83 5.96 -3.47
CA PHE A 101 3.45 5.82 -3.02
C PHE A 101 3.15 4.37 -2.61
N ARG A 102 2.31 4.23 -1.60
CA ARG A 102 1.73 2.92 -1.27
C ARG A 102 0.59 2.61 -2.23
N SER A 103 0.35 1.32 -2.47
CA SER A 103 -0.76 0.89 -3.33
C SER A 103 -2.10 1.45 -2.87
N GLY A 104 -2.39 1.44 -1.57
CA GLY A 104 -3.65 1.97 -1.04
C GLY A 104 -3.81 3.50 -1.14
N GLU A 105 -2.75 4.24 -1.42
CA GLU A 105 -2.81 5.70 -1.64
C GLU A 105 -3.25 6.03 -3.07
N LEU A 106 -2.85 5.20 -4.05
CA LEU A 106 -3.17 5.37 -5.48
C LEU A 106 -4.35 4.52 -5.96
N PHE A 107 -4.48 3.30 -5.40
CA PHE A 107 -5.44 2.27 -5.77
C PHE A 107 -6.15 1.77 -4.51
N PRO A 108 -7.10 2.56 -3.97
CA PRO A 108 -7.82 2.16 -2.78
C PRO A 108 -8.86 1.07 -3.09
N ASP A 109 -9.01 0.10 -2.20
CA ASP A 109 -10.06 -0.93 -2.31
C ASP A 109 -11.48 -0.32 -2.30
N LYS A 110 -11.64 0.81 -1.59
CA LYS A 110 -12.86 1.62 -1.54
C LYS A 110 -12.50 3.08 -1.71
N PHE A 111 -12.87 3.65 -2.85
CA PHE A 111 -12.59 5.04 -3.14
C PHE A 111 -13.39 5.99 -2.24
N SER A 112 -12.74 7.10 -1.89
CA SER A 112 -13.32 8.22 -1.15
C SER A 112 -12.54 9.48 -1.51
N PRO A 113 -13.17 10.50 -2.12
CA PRO A 113 -12.49 11.68 -2.60
C PRO A 113 -11.88 12.54 -1.48
N ARG A 114 -12.32 12.34 -0.23
CA ARG A 114 -11.78 13.02 0.96
C ARG A 114 -10.45 12.43 1.44
N LEU A 115 -10.17 11.17 1.10
CA LEU A 115 -9.01 10.44 1.62
C LEU A 115 -7.99 10.10 0.53
N HIS A 116 -8.45 9.89 -0.70
CA HIS A 116 -7.64 9.39 -1.80
C HIS A 116 -7.40 10.47 -2.85
N VAL A 117 -6.36 10.25 -3.65
CA VAL A 117 -5.93 11.17 -4.70
C VAL A 117 -6.99 11.28 -5.79
N THR A 118 -7.47 12.49 -6.02
CA THR A 118 -8.40 12.83 -7.10
C THR A 118 -7.69 13.63 -8.19
N LYS A 119 -8.40 13.96 -9.27
CA LYS A 119 -7.86 14.85 -10.31
C LYS A 119 -7.51 16.24 -9.77
N ALA A 120 -8.30 16.77 -8.84
CA ALA A 120 -8.06 18.09 -8.25
C ALA A 120 -6.74 18.16 -7.44
N ASP A 121 -6.24 17.02 -6.99
CA ASP A 121 -5.03 16.93 -6.16
C ASP A 121 -3.74 16.94 -6.98
N VAL A 122 -3.83 16.95 -8.32
CA VAL A 122 -2.67 16.88 -9.22
C VAL A 122 -2.46 18.22 -9.91
N GLN A 123 -1.28 18.81 -9.67
CA GLN A 123 -0.84 20.05 -10.29
C GLN A 123 0.27 19.78 -11.29
N TYR A 124 0.10 20.29 -12.51
CA TYR A 124 1.00 20.05 -13.62
C TYR A 124 1.87 21.29 -13.85
N ASP A 125 3.18 21.07 -14.00
CA ASP A 125 4.16 22.05 -14.44
C ASP A 125 4.93 21.48 -15.65
N ILE A 126 5.71 22.32 -16.33
CA ILE A 126 6.56 21.94 -17.46
C ILE A 126 7.62 20.92 -17.03
N ASN A 127 8.17 21.08 -15.82
CA ASN A 127 9.33 20.31 -15.34
C ASN A 127 9.00 19.32 -14.23
N TYR A 128 7.85 19.44 -13.58
CA TYR A 128 7.45 18.55 -12.49
C TYR A 128 5.94 18.41 -12.40
N ILE A 129 5.47 17.43 -11.64
CA ILE A 129 4.07 17.27 -11.24
C ILE A 129 4.03 17.16 -9.73
N ILE A 130 3.07 17.85 -9.11
CA ILE A 130 2.80 17.72 -7.67
C ILE A 130 1.53 16.91 -7.49
N ILE A 131 1.59 15.90 -6.64
CA ILE A 131 0.43 15.12 -6.20
C ILE A 131 0.24 15.38 -4.71
N HIS A 132 -0.92 15.92 -4.34
CA HIS A 132 -1.30 16.13 -2.95
C HIS A 132 -1.91 14.86 -2.36
N LEU A 133 -1.22 14.26 -1.38
CA LEU A 133 -1.75 13.17 -0.57
C LEU A 133 -2.53 13.75 0.60
N LYS A 134 -3.85 13.58 0.60
CA LYS A 134 -4.74 14.04 1.68
C LYS A 134 -4.56 13.28 3.00
N SER A 135 -4.12 12.03 2.91
CA SER A 135 -3.93 11.16 4.07
C SER A 135 -2.77 10.21 3.81
N SER A 136 -1.82 10.15 4.73
CA SER A 136 -0.80 9.11 4.77
C SER A 136 -0.81 8.39 6.10
N LYS A 137 -0.39 7.12 6.11
CA LYS A 137 -0.34 6.31 7.34
C LYS A 137 0.54 6.93 8.44
N THR A 138 1.54 7.71 8.06
CA THR A 138 2.46 8.40 8.98
C THR A 138 1.99 9.80 9.34
N ASP A 139 0.91 10.30 8.72
CA ASP A 139 0.36 11.62 8.97
C ASP A 139 -0.63 11.56 10.13
N ILE A 140 -0.08 11.58 11.34
CA ILE A 140 -0.83 11.52 12.60
C ILE A 140 -1.84 12.68 12.69
N ASP A 141 -1.46 13.85 12.17
CA ASP A 141 -2.26 15.09 12.20
C ASP A 141 -3.22 15.23 10.99
N ARG A 142 -3.15 14.32 10.01
CA ARG A 142 -3.94 14.37 8.75
C ARG A 142 -3.83 15.69 7.99
N LYS A 143 -2.65 16.32 7.99
CA LYS A 143 -2.39 17.57 7.26
C LYS A 143 -2.20 17.37 5.75
N GLY A 144 -1.98 16.13 5.33
CA GLY A 144 -1.59 15.77 3.99
C GLY A 144 -0.13 16.13 3.67
N MET A 145 0.35 15.69 2.52
CA MET A 145 1.68 16.01 2.02
C MET A 145 1.72 16.14 0.50
N ASN A 146 2.63 16.97 0.00
CA ASN A 146 2.86 17.13 -1.44
C ASN A 146 4.04 16.26 -1.87
N VAL A 147 3.80 15.35 -2.80
CA VAL A 147 4.83 14.55 -3.45
C VAL A 147 5.13 15.18 -4.81
N ARG A 148 6.39 15.59 -5.02
CA ARG A 148 6.83 16.21 -6.27
C ARG A 148 7.61 15.22 -7.12
N LEU A 149 7.13 15.01 -8.34
CA LEU A 149 7.73 14.14 -9.36
C LEU A 149 8.44 15.01 -10.39
N PHE A 150 9.74 14.82 -10.58
CA PHE A 150 10.52 15.60 -11.53
C PHE A 150 10.67 14.89 -12.88
N LYS A 151 10.67 15.69 -13.95
CA LYS A 151 10.98 15.21 -15.30
C LYS A 151 12.45 14.79 -15.35
N ASN A 152 12.70 13.58 -15.82
CA ASN A 152 14.05 12.99 -15.88
C ASN A 152 14.47 12.52 -17.29
N GLY A 153 13.62 12.73 -18.30
CA GLY A 153 13.94 12.42 -19.71
C GLY A 153 14.07 10.94 -20.07
N SER A 154 13.91 10.02 -19.12
CA SER A 154 14.07 8.58 -19.34
C SER A 154 12.78 7.93 -19.84
N ILE A 155 12.88 6.65 -20.24
CA ILE A 155 11.73 5.80 -20.56
C ILE A 155 10.74 5.67 -19.39
N ASN A 156 11.25 5.78 -18.15
CA ASN A 156 10.48 5.65 -16.91
C ASN A 156 10.12 7.00 -16.26
N CYS A 157 10.13 8.08 -17.05
CA CYS A 157 9.74 9.41 -16.61
C CYS A 157 8.27 9.47 -16.20
N ALA A 158 8.01 9.68 -14.90
CA ALA A 158 6.65 9.79 -14.38
C ALA A 158 5.91 10.99 -14.96
N VAL A 159 6.57 12.15 -15.11
CA VAL A 159 5.95 13.36 -15.68
C VAL A 159 5.45 13.12 -17.10
N HIS A 160 6.26 12.49 -17.94
CA HIS A 160 5.87 12.16 -19.31
C HIS A 160 4.70 11.17 -19.33
N ALA A 161 4.78 10.09 -18.55
CA ALA A 161 3.73 9.08 -18.50
C ALA A 161 2.39 9.64 -17.99
N LEU A 162 2.43 10.49 -16.96
CA LEU A 162 1.25 11.17 -16.41
C LEU A 162 0.61 12.12 -17.41
N ASN A 163 1.41 12.90 -18.15
CA ASN A 163 0.89 13.78 -19.20
C ASN A 163 0.18 12.99 -20.30
N CYS A 164 0.80 11.91 -20.81
CA CYS A 164 0.17 11.04 -21.81
C CYS A 164 -1.14 10.42 -21.30
N PHE A 165 -1.15 9.92 -20.06
CA PHE A 165 -2.36 9.37 -19.45
C PHE A 165 -3.47 10.41 -19.29
N THR A 166 -3.12 11.63 -18.88
CA THR A 166 -4.09 12.71 -18.67
C THR A 166 -4.77 13.12 -19.96
N LEU A 167 -4.03 13.14 -21.08
CA LEU A 167 -4.58 13.42 -22.41
C LEU A 167 -5.58 12.35 -22.89
N LEU A 168 -5.34 11.08 -22.53
CA LEU A 168 -6.26 9.98 -22.86
C LEU A 168 -7.49 9.95 -21.96
N ARG A 169 -7.45 10.62 -20.81
CA ARG A 169 -8.49 10.52 -19.78
C ARG A 169 -9.57 11.60 -19.95
N ASN A 170 -10.59 11.26 -20.74
CA ASN A 170 -11.79 12.09 -20.99
C ASN A 170 -12.80 12.08 -19.82
N SER A 171 -12.44 12.61 -18.65
CA SER A 171 -13.37 12.79 -17.54
C SER A 171 -13.28 14.19 -16.95
N ASN A 172 -14.41 14.90 -16.94
CA ASN A 172 -14.50 16.25 -16.37
C ASN A 172 -14.76 16.25 -14.86
N ASN A 173 -14.92 15.08 -14.24
CA ASN A 173 -15.18 15.00 -12.82
C ASN A 173 -13.88 15.13 -12.01
N HIS A 174 -13.72 16.26 -11.34
CA HIS A 174 -12.55 16.58 -10.52
C HIS A 174 -12.41 15.72 -9.26
N ASP A 175 -13.53 15.20 -8.75
CA ASP A 175 -13.59 14.34 -7.55
C ASP A 175 -13.43 12.85 -7.89
N SER A 176 -13.26 12.51 -9.16
CA SER A 176 -13.00 11.13 -9.57
C SER A 176 -11.58 10.68 -9.15
N PRO A 177 -11.36 9.36 -8.94
CA PRO A 177 -10.05 8.82 -8.62
C PRO A 177 -9.01 9.26 -9.66
N PHE A 178 -7.76 9.50 -9.30
CA PHE A 178 -6.77 9.91 -10.31
C PHE A 178 -6.43 8.80 -11.32
N PHE A 179 -6.25 7.57 -10.86
CA PHE A 179 -6.14 6.38 -11.73
C PHE A 179 -7.49 5.67 -11.76
N LEU A 180 -8.03 5.41 -12.95
CA LEU A 180 -9.35 4.80 -13.13
C LEU A 180 -9.29 3.79 -14.28
N LEU A 181 -9.76 2.57 -14.04
CA LEU A 181 -9.86 1.57 -15.09
C LEU A 181 -10.92 1.95 -16.13
N PRO A 182 -10.87 1.40 -17.36
CA PRO A 182 -11.87 1.67 -18.41
C PRO A 182 -13.32 1.40 -17.99
N ASN A 183 -13.51 0.44 -17.08
CA ASN A 183 -14.80 0.04 -16.54
C ASN A 183 -15.26 0.87 -15.32
N GLY A 184 -14.51 1.92 -14.94
CA GLY A 184 -14.88 2.81 -13.84
C GLY A 184 -14.64 2.25 -12.44
N GLN A 185 -13.94 1.12 -12.32
CA GLN A 185 -13.48 0.55 -11.05
C GLN A 185 -12.12 1.12 -10.62
#